data_AF-A0A2K3K4G3-F1
#
_entry.id   AF-A0A2K3K4G3-F1
#
_cell.length_a   1.000
_cell.length_b   1.000
_cell.length_c   1.000
_cell.angle_alpha   90.00
_cell.angle_beta   90.00
_cell.angle_gamma   90.00
#
_symmetry.space_group_name_H-M   'P 1'
#
loop_
_entity.id
_entity.type
_entity.pdbx_description
1 polymer ?
#
loop_
_entity_poly.entity_id
_entity_poly.type
_entity_poly.pdbx_seq_one_letter_code
_entity_poly.pdbx_strand_id
1 'polypeptide(L)' 'RANDLVRNKIHPTSIISGYRLAMREACKYVDEKLAVKVEKLGKDSLVNCAKTSMSSKLIAGDSDFFANLVRLQPF' A
#
# COMPACT_ATOMS: atom_id res chain seq x y z
N ARG A 1 -10.15 2.65 20.30
CA ARG A 1 -8.68 2.54 20.48
C ARG A 1 -8.06 3.85 20.96
N ALA A 2 -8.01 4.94 20.17
CA ALA A 2 -7.48 6.22 20.68
C ALA A 2 -8.30 6.77 21.87
N ASN A 3 -9.63 6.65 21.82
CA ASN A 3 -10.52 7.06 22.92
C ASN A 3 -10.27 6.29 24.23
N ASP A 4 -9.77 5.05 24.17
CA ASP A 4 -9.49 4.23 25.35
C ASP A 4 -8.22 4.72 26.07
N LEU A 5 -7.24 5.22 25.30
CA LEU A 5 -6.03 5.83 25.84
C LEU A 5 -6.32 7.15 26.57
N VAL A 6 -7.28 7.93 26.08
CA VAL A 6 -7.77 9.14 26.76
C VAL A 6 -8.46 8.77 28.09
N ARG A 7 -9.27 7.70 28.11
CA ARG A 7 -9.88 7.17 29.33
C ARG A 7 -8.84 6.69 30.34
N ASN A 8 -7.70 6.21 29.87
CA ASN A 8 -6.53 5.85 30.68
C ASN A 8 -5.66 7.07 31.07
N LYS A 9 -6.19 8.30 30.98
CA LYS A 9 -5.54 9.56 31.37
C LYS A 9 -4.28 9.91 30.57
N ILE A 10 -4.10 9.34 29.38
CA ILE A 10 -3.01 9.76 28.49
C ILE A 10 -3.44 11.04 27.78
N HIS A 11 -2.57 12.06 27.83
CA HIS A 11 -2.86 13.35 27.21
C HIS A 11 -3.02 13.19 25.68
N PRO A 12 -4.05 13.78 25.05
CA PRO A 12 -4.29 13.65 23.61
C PRO A 12 -3.08 13.99 22.73
N THR A 13 -2.29 15.01 23.10
CA THR A 13 -1.05 15.35 22.38
C THR A 13 -0.05 14.20 22.34
N SER A 14 0.08 13.45 23.42
CA SER A 14 0.99 12.29 23.50
C SER A 14 0.48 11.10 22.68
N ILE A 15 -0.84 10.94 22.59
CA ILE A 15 -1.47 9.94 21.73
C ILE A 15 -1.19 10.28 20.26
N ILE A 16 -1.37 11.55 19.87
CA ILE A 16 -1.13 12.03 18.51
C ILE A 16 0.34 11.88 18.13
N SER A 17 1.28 12.27 19.00
CA SER A 17 2.71 12.12 18.74
C SER A 17 3.12 10.64 18.62
N GLY A 18 2.58 9.77 19.49
CA GLY A 18 2.79 8.32 19.44
C GLY A 18 2.30 7.69 18.14
N TYR A 19 1.09 8.05 17.68
CA TYR A 19 0.58 7.55 16.39
C TYR A 19 1.40 8.04 15.20
N ARG A 20 1.87 9.29 15.22
CA ARG A 20 2.75 9.81 14.15
C ARG A 20 4.08 9.05 14.09
N LEU A 21 4.68 8.75 15.24
CA LEU A 21 5.91 7.98 15.31
C LEU A 21 5.67 6.54 14.79
N ALA A 22 4.61 5.89 15.29
CA ALA A 22 4.25 4.54 14.86
C ALA A 22 3.97 4.46 13.35
N MET A 23 3.29 5.45 12.79
CA MET A 23 3.04 5.53 11.35
C MET A 23 4.35 5.59 10.56
N ARG A 24 5.32 6.41 10.98
CA ARG A 24 6.61 6.54 10.30
C ARG A 24 7.40 5.23 10.33
N GLU A 25 7.48 4.59 11.49
CA GLU A 25 8.17 3.30 11.63
C GLU A 25 7.45 2.18 10.87
N ALA A 26 6.11 2.19 10.83
CA ALA A 26 5.35 1.23 10.04
C ALA A 26 5.64 1.38 8.53
N CYS A 27 5.62 2.61 8.00
CA CYS A 27 5.96 2.86 6.60
C CYS A 27 7.41 2.43 6.28
N LYS A 28 8.36 2.76 7.17
CA LYS A 28 9.76 2.35 7.02
C LYS A 28 9.91 0.83 7.03
N TYR A 29 9.24 0.13 7.95
CA TYR A 29 9.29 -1.32 8.03
C TYR A 29 8.69 -1.99 6.78
N VAL A 30 7.58 -1.45 6.26
CA VAL A 30 6.98 -1.93 5.02
C VAL A 30 7.98 -1.81 3.87
N ASP A 31 8.63 -0.66 3.71
CA ASP A 31 9.58 -0.42 2.64
C ASP A 31 10.85 -1.28 2.76
N GLU A 32 11.38 -1.43 3.98
CA GLU A 32 12.65 -2.15 4.19
C GLU A 32 12.51 -3.67 4.26
N LYS A 33 11.40 -4.19 4.76
CA LYS A 33 11.25 -5.62 5.11
C LYS A 33 10.17 -6.35 4.33
N LEU A 34 9.14 -5.65 3.86
CA LEU A 34 7.98 -6.28 3.20
C LEU A 34 7.92 -5.96 1.70
N ALA A 35 8.43 -4.81 1.28
CA ALA A 35 8.41 -4.41 -0.11
C ALA A 35 9.35 -5.29 -0.94
N VAL A 36 8.81 -5.83 -2.03
CA VAL A 36 9.57 -6.61 -3.00
C VAL A 36 10.00 -5.67 -4.12
N LYS A 37 11.32 -5.57 -4.36
CA LYS A 37 11.84 -4.75 -5.46
C LYS A 37 11.31 -5.23 -6.80
N VAL A 38 10.73 -4.30 -7.55
CA VAL A 38 10.06 -4.54 -8.83
C VAL A 38 11.05 -4.87 -9.96
N GLU A 39 12.35 -4.57 -9.77
CA GLU A 39 13.44 -4.88 -10.71
C GLU A 39 13.55 -6.38 -11.04
N LYS A 40 13.12 -7.26 -10.11
CA LYS A 40 13.09 -8.72 -10.32
C LYS A 40 11.72 -9.26 -10.73
N LEU A 41 10.70 -8.40 -10.82
CA LEU A 41 9.35 -8.83 -11.21
C LEU A 41 9.26 -8.89 -12.74
N GLY A 42 8.94 -10.08 -13.25
CA GLY A 42 8.66 -10.28 -14.67
C GLY A 42 7.35 -9.61 -15.10
N LYS A 43 7.15 -9.54 -16.42
CA LYS A 43 5.95 -8.98 -17.06
C LYS A 43 4.64 -9.54 -16.47
N ASP A 44 4.61 -10.84 -16.18
CA ASP A 44 3.40 -11.51 -15.66
C ASP A 44 3.01 -11.02 -14.26
N SER A 45 3.99 -10.74 -13.40
CA SER A 45 3.73 -10.19 -12.06
C SER A 45 3.12 -8.79 -12.14
N LEU A 46 3.54 -7.97 -13.11
CA LEU A 46 2.99 -6.64 -13.35
C LEU A 46 1.56 -6.71 -13.89
N VAL A 47 1.31 -7.61 -14.85
CA VAL A 47 -0.03 -7.87 -15.39
C VAL A 47 -0.97 -8.34 -14.29
N ASN A 48 -0.53 -9.26 -13.42
CA ASN A 48 -1.33 -9.72 -12.28
C ASN A 48 -1.61 -8.63 -11.25
N CYS A 49 -0.65 -7.72 -11.00
CA CYS A 49 -0.84 -6.56 -10.14
C CYS A 49 -1.90 -5.60 -10.72
N ALA A 50 -1.84 -5.35 -12.04
CA ALA A 50 -2.83 -4.54 -12.75
C ALA A 50 -4.22 -5.18 -12.70
N LYS A 51 -4.34 -6.49 -12.96
CA LYS A 51 -5.61 -7.22 -12.84
C LYS A 51 -6.19 -7.19 -11.43
N THR A 52 -5.36 -7.42 -10.42
CA THR A 52 -5.77 -7.36 -9.01
C THR A 52 -6.31 -5.97 -8.68
N SER A 53 -5.60 -4.93 -9.14
CA SER A 53 -6.04 -3.56 -8.98
C SER A 53 -7.39 -3.34 -9.67
N MET A 54 -7.59 -3.81 -10.91
CA MET A 54 -8.83 -3.59 -11.66
C MET A 54 -10.02 -4.46 -11.24
N SER A 55 -9.79 -5.56 -10.51
CA SER A 55 -10.83 -6.51 -10.09
C SER A 55 -12.00 -5.90 -9.32
N SER A 56 -11.77 -4.79 -8.61
CA SER A 56 -12.78 -4.07 -7.83
C SER A 56 -13.39 -2.85 -8.52
N LYS A 57 -13.07 -2.63 -9.81
CA LYS A 57 -13.56 -1.50 -10.60
C LYS A 57 -14.51 -1.95 -11.69
N LEU A 58 -15.29 -1.01 -12.23
CA LEU A 58 -16.23 -1.25 -13.34
C LEU A 58 -15.57 -1.88 -14.58
N ILE A 59 -14.30 -1.59 -14.81
CA ILE A 59 -13.49 -2.11 -15.92
C ILE A 59 -12.95 -3.53 -15.69
N ALA A 60 -13.42 -4.24 -14.65
CA ALA A 60 -12.97 -5.59 -14.35
C ALA A 60 -13.18 -6.56 -15.54
N GLY A 61 -14.25 -6.37 -16.33
CA GLY A 61 -14.55 -7.18 -17.52
C GLY A 61 -13.51 -7.09 -18.63
N ASP A 62 -12.84 -5.93 -18.76
CA ASP A 62 -11.80 -5.68 -19.76
C ASP A 62 -10.39 -5.70 -19.16
N SER A 63 -10.24 -6.27 -17.95
CA SER A 63 -9.00 -6.23 -17.19
C SER A 63 -7.80 -6.84 -17.94
N ASP A 64 -8.03 -7.82 -18.82
CA ASP A 64 -6.99 -8.41 -19.67
C ASP A 64 -6.48 -7.46 -20.76
N PHE A 65 -7.38 -6.67 -21.35
CA PHE A 65 -7.01 -5.67 -22.35
C PHE A 65 -6.18 -4.54 -21.71
N PHE A 66 -6.67 -3.99 -20.60
CA PHE A 66 -6.01 -2.89 -19.91
C PHE A 66 -4.72 -3.31 -19.19
N ALA A 67 -4.65 -4.53 -18.64
CA ALA A 67 -3.43 -5.01 -17.97
C ALA A 67 -2.28 -5.23 -18.96
N ASN A 68 -2.58 -5.60 -20.20
CA ASN A 68 -1.58 -5.73 -21.26
C ASN A 68 -1.19 -4.38 -21.90
N LEU A 69 -2.04 -3.36 -21.79
CA LEU A 69 -1.76 -2.00 -22.26
C LEU A 69 -0.75 -1.27 -21.38
N VAL A 70 -0.61 -1.65 -20.10
CA VAL A 70 0.40 -1.11 -19.17
C VAL A 70 1.80 -1.59 -19.61
N ARG A 71 2.38 -0.92 -20.62
CA ARG A 71 3.81 -0.92 -20.90
C ARG A 71 4.45 0.15 -20.04
N LEU A 72 5.24 -0.28 -19.06
CA LEU A 72 6.22 0.61 -18.42
C LEU A 72 7.27 0.97 -19.48
N GLN A 73 7.11 2.11 -20.15
CA GLN A 73 8.21 2.75 -20.87
C GLN A 73 9.24 3.21 -19.82
N PRO A 74 10.54 2.96 -20.04
CA PRO A 74 11.57 3.59 -19.24
C PRO A 74 11.62 5.06 -19.65
N PHE A 75 11.23 5.94 -18.74
CA PHE A 75 11.70 7.32 -18.74
C PHE A 75 12.78 7.45 -17.67
#